data_AF-A0A1C5S507-F1
#
_entry.id   AF-A0A1C5S507-F1
#
_cell.length_a   1.000
_cell.length_b   1.000
_cell.length_c   1.000
_cell.angle_alpha   90.00
_cell.angle_beta   90.00
_cell.angle_gamma   90.00
#
_symmetry.space_group_name_H-M   'P 1'
#
loop_
_entity.id
_entity.type
_entity.pdbx_description
1 polymer ?
#
loop_
_entity_poly.entity_id
_entity_poly.type
_entity_poly.pdbx_seq_one_letter_code
_entity_poly.pdbx_strand_id
1 'polypeptide(L)'
;MRAVFMRKEPEIDTKEFQVEKVITLPSEQYAYFTQHLMKEHDFIKENVDLMYEKDGVWHCLLVAGEGMDEGVLVESEGSAYARYSAFVPFAQEIIRQYQDMQETQTDVMQMKM
;
A
#
# COMPACT_ATOMS: atom_id res chain seq x y z
N MET A 1 -20.67 -4.14 0.54
CA MET A 1 -19.59 -4.54 1.47
C MET A 1 -18.89 -5.77 0.90
N ARG A 2 -17.56 -5.81 0.97
CA ARG A 2 -16.70 -6.89 0.43
C ARG A 2 -15.78 -7.41 1.55
N ALA A 3 -15.39 -8.67 1.48
CA ALA A 3 -14.47 -9.29 2.45
C ALA A 3 -13.60 -10.35 1.75
N VAL A 4 -12.39 -10.55 2.27
CA VAL A 4 -11.49 -11.64 1.86
C VAL A 4 -11.61 -12.77 2.87
N PHE A 5 -11.98 -13.97 2.40
CA PHE A 5 -12.04 -15.17 3.23
C PHE A 5 -10.81 -16.02 2.95
N MET A 6 -10.02 -16.28 4.00
CA MET A 6 -8.87 -17.18 3.94
C MET A 6 -9.24 -18.55 4.52
N ARG A 7 -8.52 -19.59 4.10
CA ARG A 7 -8.62 -20.91 4.74
C ARG A 7 -8.13 -20.81 6.20
N LYS A 8 -8.47 -21.81 7.01
CA LYS A 8 -8.06 -21.88 8.42
C LYS A 8 -6.53 -21.90 8.56
N GLU A 9 -5.99 -20.78 9.00
CA GLU A 9 -4.64 -20.66 9.57
C GLU A 9 -4.70 -20.90 11.09
N PRO A 10 -3.59 -21.31 11.74
CA PRO A 10 -3.55 -21.55 13.17
C PRO A 10 -3.75 -20.27 14.00
N GLU A 11 -3.37 -19.11 13.46
CA GLU A 11 -3.49 -17.80 14.09
C GLU A 11 -3.59 -16.68 13.05
N ILE A 12 -3.99 -15.49 13.49
CA ILE A 12 -3.91 -14.27 12.67
C ILE A 12 -2.56 -13.61 12.97
N ASP A 13 -1.61 -13.76 12.05
CA ASP A 13 -0.28 -13.16 12.14
C ASP A 13 -0.28 -11.77 11.50
N THR A 14 -0.66 -10.75 12.26
CA THR A 14 -0.63 -9.36 11.82
C THR A 14 0.80 -8.83 11.80
N LYS A 15 1.19 -8.13 10.73
CA LYS A 15 2.47 -7.43 10.63
C LYS A 15 2.29 -5.93 10.82
N GLU A 16 3.25 -5.29 11.49
CA GLU A 16 3.37 -3.83 11.46
C GLU A 16 3.76 -3.38 10.06
N PHE A 17 3.23 -2.24 9.64
CA PHE A 17 3.52 -1.70 8.32
C PHE A 17 3.65 -0.18 8.36
N GLN A 18 4.38 0.35 7.38
CA GLN A 18 4.49 1.77 7.08
C GLN A 18 4.17 1.99 5.60
N VAL A 19 3.35 3.00 5.30
CA VAL A 19 3.10 3.42 3.92
C VAL A 19 4.18 4.39 3.48
N GLU A 20 5.03 3.96 2.56
CA GLU A 20 6.05 4.82 1.96
C GLU A 20 5.49 5.70 0.87
N LYS A 21 4.45 5.22 0.17
CA LYS A 21 3.78 5.98 -0.89
C LYS A 21 2.36 5.50 -1.12
N VAL A 22 1.46 6.46 -1.33
CA VAL A 22 0.10 6.20 -1.83
C VAL A 22 0.10 6.34 -3.35
N ILE A 23 -0.42 5.32 -4.05
CA ILE A 23 -0.61 5.31 -5.49
C ILE A 23 -2.12 5.24 -5.77
N THR A 24 -2.66 6.31 -6.34
CA THR A 24 -4.06 6.36 -6.74
C THR A 24 -4.17 6.00 -8.22
N LEU A 25 -4.88 4.91 -8.52
CA LEU A 25 -5.11 4.42 -9.87
C LEU A 25 -6.53 4.77 -10.34
N PRO A 26 -6.73 5.07 -11.64
CA PRO A 26 -8.07 5.11 -12.22
C PRO A 26 -8.84 3.81 -11.95
N SER A 27 -10.17 3.90 -11.76
CA SER A 27 -10.99 2.77 -11.31
C SER A 27 -10.80 1.49 -12.14
N GLU A 28 -10.66 1.61 -13.48
CA GLU A 28 -10.43 0.46 -14.37
C GLU A 28 -9.06 -0.18 -14.16
N GLN A 29 -8.01 0.62 -13.96
CA GLN A 29 -6.67 0.13 -13.70
C GLN A 29 -6.59 -0.54 -12.32
N TYR A 30 -7.24 0.03 -11.31
CA TYR A 30 -7.34 -0.58 -9.98
C TYR A 30 -8.08 -1.93 -10.03
N ALA A 31 -9.20 -1.99 -10.75
CA ALA A 31 -9.95 -3.23 -10.95
C ALA A 31 -9.10 -4.29 -11.69
N TYR A 32 -8.30 -3.88 -12.67
CA TYR A 32 -7.38 -4.78 -13.36
C TYR A 32 -6.28 -5.29 -12.42
N PHE A 33 -5.63 -4.39 -11.69
CA PHE A 33 -4.57 -4.70 -10.72
C PHE A 33 -5.03 -5.72 -9.68
N THR A 34 -6.16 -5.47 -9.02
CA THR A 34 -6.70 -6.35 -7.98
C THR A 34 -7.11 -7.75 -8.48
N GLN A 35 -7.37 -7.91 -9.78
CA GLN A 35 -7.62 -9.21 -10.42
C GLN A 35 -6.34 -9.91 -10.91
N HIS A 36 -5.20 -9.19 -10.92
CA HIS A 36 -3.96 -9.65 -11.55
C HIS A 36 -2.72 -9.27 -10.72
N LEU A 37 -2.74 -9.56 -9.42
CA LEU A 37 -1.65 -9.22 -8.48
C LEU A 37 -0.29 -9.84 -8.87
N MET A 38 -0.29 -10.98 -9.56
CA MET A 38 0.92 -11.66 -10.04
C MET A 38 1.48 -11.13 -11.37
N LYS A 39 0.76 -10.23 -12.05
CA LYS A 39 1.28 -9.59 -13.28
C LYS A 39 2.20 -8.44 -12.91
N GLU A 40 3.14 -8.15 -13.82
CA GLU A 40 3.96 -6.95 -13.69
C GLU A 40 3.10 -5.69 -13.88
N HIS A 41 3.37 -4.68 -13.05
CA HIS A 41 2.74 -3.37 -13.10
C HIS A 41 3.82 -2.28 -13.03
N ASP A 42 3.79 -1.34 -13.97
CA ASP A 42 4.81 -0.29 -14.07
C ASP A 42 4.92 0.54 -12.78
N PHE A 43 3.78 0.87 -12.15
CA PHE A 43 3.77 1.61 -10.89
C PHE A 43 4.43 0.86 -9.72
N ILE A 44 4.51 -0.48 -9.75
CA ILE A 44 5.25 -1.25 -8.75
C ILE A 44 6.73 -1.19 -9.07
N LYS A 45 7.08 -1.42 -10.35
CA LYS A 45 8.47 -1.38 -10.84
C LYS A 45 9.14 -0.04 -10.58
N GLU A 46 8.43 1.06 -10.81
CA GLU A 46 8.93 2.42 -10.62
C GLU A 46 9.16 2.79 -9.14
N ASN A 47 8.54 2.07 -8.21
CA ASN A 47 8.59 2.35 -6.78
C ASN A 47 9.19 1.19 -5.97
N VAL A 48 9.92 0.29 -6.64
CA VAL A 48 10.46 -0.94 -6.04
C VAL A 48 11.35 -0.67 -4.83
N ASP A 49 12.16 0.40 -4.90
CA ASP A 49 13.11 0.77 -3.84
C ASP A 49 12.43 1.31 -2.58
N LEU A 50 11.12 1.59 -2.63
CA LEU A 50 10.33 2.01 -1.47
C LEU A 50 9.73 0.82 -0.69
N MET A 51 9.80 -0.39 -1.24
CA MET A 51 9.23 -1.59 -0.61
C MET A 51 10.34 -2.46 -0.05
N TYR A 52 10.25 -2.75 1.25
CA TYR A 52 11.19 -3.62 1.95
C TYR A 52 10.64 -3.99 3.32
N GLU A 53 11.20 -5.03 3.93
CA GLU A 53 11.01 -5.31 5.35
C GLU A 53 12.27 -4.88 6.11
N LYS A 54 12.07 -4.23 7.25
CA LYS A 54 13.15 -3.87 8.17
C LYS A 54 12.66 -3.89 9.62
N ASP A 55 13.38 -4.61 10.46
CA ASP A 55 13.17 -4.66 11.91
C ASP A 55 11.73 -5.05 12.32
N GLY A 56 11.07 -5.89 11.51
CA GLY A 56 9.70 -6.35 11.70
C GLY A 56 8.62 -5.46 11.08
N VAL A 57 9.00 -4.32 10.50
CA VAL A 57 8.10 -3.35 9.85
C VAL A 57 8.14 -3.53 8.34
N TRP A 58 6.96 -3.71 7.76
CA TRP A 58 6.77 -3.83 6.32
C TRP A 58 6.56 -2.45 5.70
N HIS A 59 7.54 -1.99 4.93
CA HIS A 59 7.44 -0.75 4.16
C HIS A 59 6.75 -1.06 2.83
N CYS A 60 5.57 -0.44 2.64
CA CYS A 60 4.63 -0.82 1.61
C CYS A 60 4.22 0.37 0.74
N LEU A 61 3.79 0.08 -0.49
CA LEU A 61 2.92 0.97 -1.24
C LEU A 61 1.47 0.75 -0.80
N LEU A 62 0.69 1.82 -0.69
CA LEU A 62 -0.77 1.71 -0.63
C LEU A 62 -1.34 2.05 -2.01
N VAL A 63 -1.86 1.04 -2.70
CA VAL A 63 -2.49 1.19 -4.01
C VAL A 63 -4.00 1.32 -3.81
N ALA A 64 -4.58 2.47 -4.17
CA ALA A 64 -6.00 2.77 -4.02
C ALA A 64 -6.64 3.11 -5.38
N GLY A 65 -7.95 2.86 -5.50
CA GLY A 65 -8.72 3.28 -6.66
C GLY A 65 -9.28 4.70 -6.49
N GLU A 66 -9.30 5.50 -7.55
CA GLU A 66 -9.99 6.80 -7.55
C GLU A 66 -11.45 6.63 -7.13
N GLY A 67 -11.87 7.40 -6.12
CA GLY A 67 -13.22 7.38 -5.57
C GLY A 67 -13.59 6.09 -4.82
N MET A 68 -12.62 5.24 -4.48
CA MET A 68 -12.85 4.01 -3.72
C MET A 68 -12.37 4.12 -2.27
N ASP A 69 -13.10 3.51 -1.34
CA ASP A 69 -12.74 3.47 0.08
C ASP A 69 -11.72 2.38 0.42
N GLU A 70 -11.53 1.44 -0.50
CA GLU A 70 -10.68 0.25 -0.35
C GLU A 70 -9.34 0.41 -1.09
N GLY A 71 -8.34 -0.33 -0.64
CA GLY A 71 -7.00 -0.35 -1.21
C GLY A 71 -6.29 -1.67 -0.98
N VAL A 72 -5.07 -1.76 -1.49
CA VAL A 72 -4.17 -2.90 -1.29
C VAL A 72 -2.80 -2.40 -0.87
N LEU A 73 -2.31 -2.88 0.28
CA LEU A 73 -0.91 -2.73 0.64
C LEU A 73 -0.09 -3.68 -0.22
N VAL A 74 1.04 -3.21 -0.74
CA VAL A 74 1.95 -3.98 -1.60
C VAL A 74 3.37 -3.88 -1.08
N GLU A 75 4.01 -5.04 -0.95
CA GLU A 75 5.46 -5.20 -0.83
C GLU A 75 5.88 -6.20 -1.92
N SER A 76 6.94 -5.92 -2.67
CA SER A 76 7.28 -6.66 -3.89
C SER A 76 8.51 -7.56 -3.80
N GLU A 77 9.28 -7.50 -2.71
CA GLU A 77 10.63 -8.05 -2.58
C GLU A 77 11.50 -7.80 -3.83
N GLY A 78 11.54 -6.57 -4.33
CA GLY A 78 12.33 -6.25 -5.52
C GLY A 78 11.69 -6.66 -6.86
N SER A 79 10.48 -7.23 -6.85
CA SER A 79 9.76 -7.63 -8.06
C SER A 79 8.90 -6.49 -8.63
N ALA A 80 8.45 -6.63 -9.89
CA ALA A 80 7.53 -5.69 -10.54
C ALA A 80 6.04 -6.05 -10.33
N TYR A 81 5.72 -6.96 -9.42
CA TYR A 81 4.35 -7.39 -9.11
C TYR A 81 4.12 -7.40 -7.59
N ALA A 82 2.86 -7.53 -7.16
CA ALA A 82 2.51 -7.53 -5.75
C ALA A 82 2.78 -8.90 -5.12
N ARG A 83 4.04 -9.16 -4.76
CA ARG A 83 4.48 -10.43 -4.18
C ARG A 83 3.80 -10.70 -2.84
N TYR A 84 3.78 -9.68 -1.98
CA TYR A 84 2.95 -9.64 -0.80
C TYR A 84 1.89 -8.58 -0.98
N SER A 85 0.68 -8.91 -0.56
CA SER A 85 -0.46 -8.00 -0.65
C SER A 85 -1.42 -8.19 0.51
N ALA A 86 -1.95 -7.09 1.03
CA ALA A 86 -3.04 -7.11 2.01
C ALA A 86 -4.18 -6.20 1.57
N PHE A 87 -5.39 -6.75 1.48
CA PHE A 87 -6.60 -5.96 1.18
C PHE A 87 -7.01 -5.11 2.39
N VAL A 88 -7.21 -3.82 2.16
CA VAL A 88 -7.59 -2.84 3.18
C VAL A 88 -8.98 -2.29 2.83
N PRO A 89 -10.04 -2.64 3.59
CA PRO A 89 -11.40 -2.18 3.30
C PRO A 89 -11.66 -0.69 3.62
N PHE A 90 -10.79 -0.05 4.39
CA PHE A 90 -10.91 1.36 4.82
C PHE A 90 -9.59 2.10 4.62
N ALA A 91 -9.12 2.15 3.38
CA ALA A 91 -7.84 2.75 3.02
C ALA A 91 -7.79 4.27 3.24
N GLN A 92 -8.94 4.96 3.23
CA GLN A 92 -9.01 6.42 3.39
C GLN A 92 -8.43 6.92 4.71
N GLU A 93 -8.58 6.15 5.80
CA GLU A 93 -7.98 6.51 7.09
C GLU A 93 -6.45 6.44 7.04
N ILE A 94 -5.90 5.43 6.35
CA ILE A 94 -4.45 5.29 6.16
C ILE A 94 -3.92 6.42 5.26
N ILE A 95 -4.64 6.75 4.18
CA ILE A 95 -4.28 7.84 3.26
C ILE A 95 -4.22 9.17 4.01
N ARG A 96 -5.21 9.45 4.87
CA ARG A 96 -5.24 10.66 5.69
C ARG A 96 -4.03 10.73 6.62
N GLN A 97 -3.74 9.66 7.36
CA GLN A 97 -2.58 9.60 8.25
C GLN A 97 -1.27 9.82 7.49
N TYR A 98 -1.14 9.22 6.31
CA TYR A 98 0.00 9.46 5.43
C TYR A 98 0.12 10.94 5.03
N GLN A 99 -0.97 11.59 4.64
CA GLN A 99 -0.97 13.03 4.27
C GLN A 99 -0.57 13.93 5.45
N ASP A 100 -1.16 13.71 6.63
CA ASP A 100 -0.85 14.46 7.85
C ASP A 100 0.65 14.36 8.22
N MET A 101 1.26 13.20 8.01
CA MET A 101 2.71 12.98 8.22
C MET A 101 3.57 13.75 7.22
N GLN A 102 3.17 13.84 5.96
CA GLN A 102 3.91 14.59 4.93
C GLN A 102 3.85 16.11 5.17
N GLU A 103 2.70 16.62 5.59
CA GLU A 103 2.52 18.04 5.96
C GLU A 103 3.42 18.42 7.14
N THR A 104 3.41 17.60 8.19
CA THR A 104 4.24 17.82 9.38
C THR A 104 5.74 17.85 9.05
N GLN A 105 6.20 16.98 8.14
CA GLN A 105 7.62 16.99 7.70
C GLN A 105 7.97 18.23 6.88
N THR A 106 7.04 18.69 6.05
CA THR A 106 7.22 19.90 5.22
C THR A 106 7.34 21.14 6.10
N ASP A 107 6.50 21.29 7.11
CA ASP A 107 6.52 22.42 8.04
C ASP A 107 7.82 22.48 8.86
N VAL A 108 8.29 21.33 9.35
CA VAL A 108 9.56 21.23 10.09
C VAL A 108 10.76 21.60 9.21
N MET A 109 10.74 21.28 7.92
CA MET A 109 11.78 21.68 6.98
C MET A 109 11.78 23.19 6.72
N GLN A 110 10.61 23.82 6.58
CA GLN A 110 10.52 25.26 6.35
C GLN A 110 10.92 26.10 7.56
N MET A 111 10.67 25.62 8.79
CA MET A 111 11.08 26.30 10.04
C MET A 111 12.59 26.22 10.35
N LYS A 112 13.34 25.37 9.63
CA LYS A 112 14.79 25.19 9.82
C LYS A 112 15.65 25.97 8.80
N MET A 113 15.03 26.68 7.86
CA MET A 113 15.68 27.59 6.91
C MET A 113 15.57 29.04 7.38
#